data_AF-A0A1F6Y432-F1
#
_entry.id   AF-A0A1F6Y432-F1
#
_cell.length_a   1.000
_cell.length_b   1.000
_cell.length_c   1.000
_cell.angle_alpha   90.00
_cell.angle_beta   90.00
_cell.angle_gamma   90.00
#
_symmetry.space_group_name_H-M   'P 1'
#
loop_
_entity.id
_entity.type
_entity.pdbx_description
1 polymer ?
#
loop_
_entity_poly.entity_id
_entity_poly.type
_entity_poly.pdbx_seq_one_letter_code
_entity_poly.pdbx_strand_id
1 'polypeptide(L)'
;MTLTTKNLLILEKKISTMDYRFIQKNRHRLSYHNPYFLVCINEVIFRLISNNTIKEKNLDTSDILNILNKDAEKLYLNSNISECLKI
;
A
#
# COMPACT_ATOMS: atom_id res chain seq x y z
N MET A 1 -9.24 8.72 16.90
CA MET A 1 -8.69 8.20 15.63
C MET A 1 -7.94 9.32 14.93
N THR A 2 -6.67 9.15 14.57
CA THR A 2 -5.88 10.21 13.90
C THR A 2 -6.28 10.31 12.42
N LEU A 3 -6.01 11.46 11.79
CA LEU A 3 -6.24 11.65 10.35
C LEU A 3 -5.53 10.57 9.52
N THR A 4 -4.33 10.19 9.92
CA THR A 4 -3.50 9.17 9.27
C THR A 4 -4.13 7.78 9.37
N THR A 5 -4.61 7.37 10.55
CA THR A 5 -5.33 6.09 10.69
C THR A 5 -6.59 6.05 9.83
N LYS A 6 -7.36 7.16 9.79
CA LYS A 6 -8.54 7.25 8.92
C LYS A 6 -8.17 7.10 7.44
N ASN A 7 -7.10 7.76 7.01
CA ASN A 7 -6.63 7.70 5.62
C ASN A 7 -6.11 6.30 5.25
N LEU A 8 -5.44 5.60 6.17
CA LEU A 8 -5.01 4.21 5.97
C LEU A 8 -6.19 3.26 5.80
N LEU A 9 -7.23 3.37 6.63
CA LEU A 9 -8.44 2.54 6.47
C LEU A 9 -9.16 2.81 5.13
N ILE A 10 -9.14 4.06 4.66
CA ILE A 10 -9.68 4.40 3.33
C ILE A 10 -8.85 3.72 2.22
N LEU A 11 -7.52 3.75 2.33
CA LEU A 11 -6.62 3.12 1.37
C LEU A 11 -6.76 1.59 1.40
N GLU A 12 -6.80 0.98 2.58
CA GLU A 12 -7.02 -0.45 2.78
C GLU A 12 -8.28 -0.91 2.06
N LYS A 13 -9.40 -0.20 2.28
CA LYS A 13 -10.68 -0.52 1.64
C LYS A 13 -10.55 -0.45 0.12
N LYS A 14 -10.00 0.64 -0.41
CA LYS A 14 -9.88 0.83 -1.87
C LYS A 14 -9.01 -0.25 -2.52
N ILE A 15 -7.92 -0.65 -1.87
CA ILE A 15 -7.00 -1.67 -2.39
C ILE A 15 -7.63 -3.06 -2.27
N SER A 16 -8.19 -3.39 -1.11
CA SER A 16 -8.83 -4.69 -0.85
C SER A 16 -10.05 -4.94 -1.74
N THR A 17 -10.81 -3.89 -2.09
CA THR A 17 -11.94 -4.01 -3.03
C THR A 17 -11.52 -3.86 -4.50
N MET A 18 -10.21 -3.78 -4.79
CA MET A 18 -9.68 -3.52 -6.13
C MET A 18 -10.38 -2.34 -6.83
N ASP A 19 -10.54 -1.20 -6.15
CA ASP A 19 -11.16 0.01 -6.70
C ASP A 19 -10.39 0.45 -7.95
N TYR A 20 -10.92 0.09 -9.12
CA TYR A 20 -10.26 0.29 -10.40
C TYR A 20 -10.01 1.77 -10.69
N ARG A 21 -10.93 2.67 -10.31
CA ARG A 21 -10.76 4.12 -10.52
C ARG A 21 -9.61 4.64 -9.67
N PHE A 22 -9.52 4.20 -8.41
CA PHE A 22 -8.42 4.55 -7.54
C PHE A 22 -7.08 4.00 -8.05
N ILE A 23 -7.03 2.71 -8.41
CA ILE A 23 -5.81 2.05 -8.91
C ILE A 23 -5.34 2.74 -10.19
N GLN A 24 -6.23 2.98 -11.14
CA GLN A 24 -5.89 3.62 -12.41
C GLN A 24 -5.41 5.06 -12.20
N LYS A 25 -6.07 5.84 -11.34
CA LYS A 25 -5.65 7.21 -11.00
C LYS A 25 -4.26 7.25 -10.38
N ASN A 26 -3.91 6.28 -9.55
CA ASN A 26 -2.63 6.24 -8.83
C ASN A 26 -1.58 5.35 -9.49
N ARG A 27 -1.85 4.78 -10.67
CA ARG A 27 -0.96 3.84 -11.35
C ARG A 27 0.46 4.38 -11.53
N HIS A 28 0.59 5.66 -11.86
CA HIS A 28 1.88 6.33 -12.04
C HIS A 28 2.71 6.45 -10.75
N ARG A 29 2.10 6.24 -9.57
CA ARG A 29 2.75 6.31 -8.26
C ARG A 29 3.15 4.95 -7.72
N LEU A 30 2.65 3.87 -8.32
CA LEU A 30 2.91 2.51 -7.90
C LEU A 30 4.16 1.98 -8.61
N SER A 31 5.07 1.36 -7.85
CA SER A 31 6.29 0.78 -8.41
C SER A 31 6.00 -0.36 -9.39
N TYR A 32 4.95 -1.15 -9.13
CA TYR A 32 4.53 -2.25 -10.01
C TYR A 32 3.01 -2.23 -10.28
N HIS A 33 2.59 -2.68 -11.47
CA HIS A 33 1.19 -2.66 -11.93
C HIS A 33 0.61 -4.07 -12.04
N ASN A 34 0.80 -4.89 -11.01
CA ASN A 34 0.25 -6.24 -10.98
C ASN A 34 -0.52 -6.48 -9.66
N PRO A 35 -1.43 -7.47 -9.63
CA PRO A 35 -2.22 -7.77 -8.44
C PRO A 35 -1.38 -8.18 -7.22
N TYR A 36 -0.25 -8.85 -7.42
CA TYR A 36 0.65 -9.26 -6.33
C TYR A 36 1.22 -8.06 -5.58
N PHE A 37 1.53 -6.98 -6.30
CA PHE A 37 1.98 -5.75 -5.68
C PHE A 37 0.88 -5.08 -4.83
N LEU A 38 -0.38 -5.15 -5.27
CA LEU A 38 -1.51 -4.66 -4.47
C LEU A 38 -1.68 -5.45 -3.17
N VAL A 39 -1.43 -6.77 -3.20
CA VAL A 39 -1.39 -7.60 -1.99
C VAL A 39 -0.27 -7.15 -1.05
N CYS A 40 0.92 -6.84 -1.59
CA CYS A 40 2.04 -6.32 -0.79
C CYS A 40 1.69 -5.00 -0.10
N ILE A 41 1.00 -4.08 -0.80
CA ILE A 41 0.54 -2.83 -0.18
C ILE A 41 -0.45 -3.11 0.94
N ASN A 42 -1.39 -4.02 0.72
CA ASN A 42 -2.40 -4.36 1.73
C ASN A 42 -1.77 -4.95 3.00
N GLU A 43 -0.78 -5.83 2.84
CA GLU A 43 0.00 -6.40 3.94
C GLU A 43 0.74 -5.32 4.74
N VAL A 44 1.35 -4.33 4.06
CA VAL A 44 1.99 -3.20 4.74
C VAL A 44 0.98 -2.37 5.51
N ILE A 45 -0.19 -2.09 4.94
CA ILE A 45 -1.27 -1.36 5.64
C ILE A 45 -1.69 -2.12 6.91
N PHE A 46 -1.92 -3.43 6.80
CA PHE A 46 -2.29 -4.28 7.92
C PHE A 46 -1.24 -4.25 9.05
N ARG A 47 0.05 -4.32 8.70
CA ARG A 47 1.16 -4.22 9.67
C ARG A 47 1.21 -2.87 10.37
N LEU A 48 1.01 -1.77 9.64
CA LEU A 48 1.02 -0.42 10.19
C LEU A 48 -0.14 -0.18 11.16
N ILE A 49 -1.33 -0.68 10.82
CA ILE A 49 -2.51 -0.61 11.70
C ILE A 49 -2.30 -1.47 12.94
N SER A 50 -1.88 -2.73 12.76
CA SER A 50 -1.74 -3.71 13.85
C SER A 50 -0.67 -3.31 14.86
N ASN A 51 0.47 -2.79 14.38
CA ASN A 51 1.58 -2.41 15.25
C ASN A 51 1.41 -1.01 15.86
N ASN A 52 0.35 -0.27 15.52
CA ASN A 52 0.15 1.14 15.92
C ASN A 52 1.40 2.01 15.66
N THR A 53 2.22 1.67 14.65
CA THR A 53 3.54 2.26 14.41
C THR A 53 3.48 3.63 13.75
N ILE A 54 2.28 4.12 13.44
CA ILE A 54 2.07 5.45 12.87
C ILE A 54 2.30 6.48 13.97
N LYS A 55 3.55 6.88 14.15
CA LYS A 55 3.96 7.92 15.10
C LYS A 55 3.60 9.32 14.61
N GLU A 56 3.49 9.51 13.30
CA GLU A 56 3.23 10.82 12.69
C GLU A 56 1.73 11.13 12.65
N LYS A 57 1.36 12.21 13.35
CA LYS A 57 0.00 12.75 13.30
C LYS A 57 -0.11 13.65 12.06
N ASN A 58 -1.08 13.35 11.19
CA ASN A 58 -1.59 14.21 10.10
C ASN A 58 -0.96 14.04 8.72
N LEU A 59 -0.46 12.85 8.37
CA LEU A 59 -0.16 12.52 6.97
C LEU A 59 -1.43 12.47 6.11
N ASP A 60 -1.35 13.07 4.92
CA ASP A 60 -2.41 13.02 3.92
C ASP A 60 -2.42 11.67 3.19
N THR A 61 -3.42 11.44 2.32
CA THR A 61 -3.53 10.17 1.57
C THR A 61 -2.36 9.95 0.59
N SER A 62 -1.76 11.03 0.10
CA SER A 62 -0.69 11.03 -0.90
C SER A 62 0.63 10.59 -0.29
N ASP A 63 0.99 11.15 0.86
CA ASP A 63 2.20 10.84 1.61
C ASP A 63 2.16 9.39 2.12
N ILE A 64 1.00 8.98 2.65
CA ILE A 64 0.78 7.60 3.08
C ILE A 64 0.98 6.65 1.90
N LEU A 65 0.40 6.96 0.73
CA LEU A 65 0.54 6.10 -0.44
C LEU A 65 2.01 5.96 -0.88
N ASN A 66 2.81 7.01 -0.78
CA ASN A 66 4.24 6.95 -1.10
C ASN A 66 5.01 6.05 -0.11
N ILE A 67 4.71 6.17 1.20
CA ILE A 67 5.31 5.32 2.24
C ILE A 67 4.95 3.86 1.99
N LEU A 68 3.66 3.59 1.79
CA LEU A 68 3.14 2.26 1.49
C LEU A 68 3.79 1.67 0.24
N ASN A 69 3.93 2.46 -0.83
CA ASN A 69 4.55 2.02 -2.08
C ASN A 69 6.01 1.59 -1.86
N LYS A 70 6.79 2.39 -1.12
CA LYS A 70 8.20 2.11 -0.84
C LYS A 70 8.40 0.85 0.02
N ASP A 71 7.55 0.66 1.03
CA ASP A 71 7.66 -0.53 1.89
C ASP A 71 7.09 -1.78 1.22
N ALA A 72 6.04 -1.63 0.40
CA ALA A 72 5.50 -2.71 -0.41
C ALA A 72 6.51 -3.16 -1.48
N GLU A 73 7.29 -2.26 -2.05
CA GLU A 73 8.37 -2.58 -2.99
C GLU A 73 9.46 -3.42 -2.35
N LYS A 74 9.92 -3.05 -1.14
CA LYS A 74 10.87 -3.89 -0.39
C LYS A 74 10.28 -5.27 -0.11
N LEU A 75 9.01 -5.34 0.28
CA LEU A 75 8.33 -6.60 0.56
C LEU A 75 8.21 -7.44 -0.71
N TYR A 76 7.85 -6.83 -1.84
CA TYR A 76 7.70 -7.47 -3.14
C TYR A 76 9.03 -8.02 -3.68
N LEU A 77 10.12 -7.27 -3.55
CA LEU A 77 11.46 -7.71 -3.97
C LEU A 77 12.02 -8.82 -3.08
N ASN A 78 11.80 -8.73 -1.77
CA ASN A 78 12.29 -9.71 -0.79
C ASN A 78 11.38 -10.93 -0.63
N SER A 79 10.18 -10.90 -1.22
CA SER A 79 9.36 -12.09 -1.32
C SER A 79 9.74 -12.81 -2.62
N ASN A 80 9.89 -14.14 -2.55
CA ASN A 80 10.14 -15.01 -3.72
C ASN A 80 9.05 -14.90 -4.81
N ILE A 81 8.03 -14.07 -4.60
CA ILE A 81 6.97 -13.72 -5.54
C ILE A 81 7.54 -12.98 -6.77
N SER A 82 8.58 -12.15 -6.61
CA SER A 82 9.20 -11.45 -7.75
C SER A 82 9.94 -12.39 -8.72
N GLU A 83 10.51 -13.49 -8.21
CA GLU A 83 11.17 -14.51 -9.03
C GLU A 83 10.18 -15.35 -9.84
N CYS A 84 8.97 -15.61 -9.32
CA CYS A 84 7.92 -16.36 -10.03
C CYS A 84 7.26 -15.57 -11.19
N LEU A 85 7.56 -14.28 -11.36
CA LEU A 85 6.98 -13.42 -12.40
C LEU A 85 7.97 -13.04 -13.51
N LYS A 86 9.21 -13.58 -13.47
CA LYS A 86 10.12 -13.57 -14.62
C LYS A 86 9.67 -14.65 -15.62
N ILE A 87 8.55 -14.42 -16.29
CA ILE A 87 8.11 -15.20 -17.47
C ILE A 87 8.04 -14.27 -18.66
#